data_AF-A0A953X7B3-F1
#
_entry.id   AF-A0A953X7B3-F1
#
_cell.length_a   1.000
_cell.length_b   1.000
_cell.length_c   1.000
_cell.angle_alpha   90.00
_cell.angle_beta   90.00
_cell.angle_gamma   90.00
#
_symmetry.space_group_name_H-M   'P 1'
#
loop_
_entity.id
_entity.type
_entity.pdbx_description
1 polymer ?
#
loop_
_entity_poly.entity_id
_entity_poly.type
_entity_poly.pdbx_seq_one_letter_code
_entity_poly.pdbx_strand_id
1 'polypeptide(L)' 'MFDALSERLGGIFDSLTGRGALSDKDVSEALREIRVALLEADVA' A
#
# COMPACT_ATOMS: atom_id res chain seq x y z
N MET A 1 16.52 1.81 -2.11
CA MET A 1 15.70 0.79 -1.41
C MET A 1 14.55 1.46 -0.66
N PHE A 2 14.85 2.34 0.29
CA PHE A 2 13.81 3.04 1.07
C PHE A 2 12.96 4.02 0.23
N ASP A 3 13.56 4.69 -0.76
CA ASP A 3 12.81 5.59 -1.65
C ASP A 3 11.81 4.84 -2.55
N ALA A 4 12.22 3.69 -3.10
CA ALA A 4 11.35 2.85 -3.92
C ALA A 4 10.18 2.25 -3.11
N LEU A 5 10.43 1.87 -1.85
CA LEU A 5 9.38 1.45 -0.93
C LEU A 5 8.44 2.62 -0.59
N SER A 6 9.00 3.80 -0.32
CA SER A 6 8.23 5.02 -0.03
C SER A 6 7.32 5.41 -1.20
N GLU A 7 7.83 5.34 -2.43
CA GLU A 7 7.05 5.62 -3.64
C GLU A 7 5.90 4.62 -3.82
N ARG A 8 6.16 3.31 -3.66
CA ARG A 8 5.12 2.28 -3.74
C ARG A 8 4.05 2.45 -2.68
N LEU A 9 4.43 2.67 -1.42
CA LEU A 9 3.48 2.90 -0.34
C LEU A 9 2.67 4.17 -0.58
N GLY A 10 3.32 5.24 -1.06
CA GLY A 10 2.64 6.48 -1.46
C GLY A 10 1.54 6.22 -2.47
N GLY A 11 1.83 5.50 -3.56
CA GLY A 11 0.83 5.15 -4.58
C GLY A 11 -0.33 4.32 -4.05
N ILE A 12 -0.08 3.39 -3.13
CA ILE A 12 -1.15 2.60 -2.49
C ILE A 12 -2.05 3.51 -1.65
N PHE A 13 -1.51 4.43 -0.87
CA PHE A 13 -2.29 5.35 -0.04
C PHE A 13 -3.03 6.40 -0.87
N ASP A 14 -2.47 6.85 -1.99
CA ASP A 14 -3.15 7.74 -2.93
C ASP A 14 -4.43 7.09 -3.48
N SER A 15 -4.39 5.77 -3.71
CA SER A 15 -5.57 5.02 -4.17
C SER A 15 -6.70 4.97 -3.16
N LEU A 16 -6.40 5.09 -1.86
CA LEU A 16 -7.36 5.05 -0.75
C LEU A 16 -7.84 6.46 -0.34
N THR A 17 -6.99 7.46 -0.53
CA THR A 17 -7.28 8.84 -0.12
C THR A 17 -8.39 9.45 -0.99
N GLY A 18 -9.20 10.33 -0.41
CA GLY A 18 -10.26 11.05 -1.13
C GLY A 18 -11.56 10.27 -1.38
N ARG A 19 -11.63 8.99 -1.00
CA ARG A 19 -12.84 8.16 -1.16
C ARG A 19 -13.95 8.41 -0.11
N GLY A 20 -13.64 9.14 0.95
CA GLY A 20 -14.58 9.47 2.04
C GLY A 20 -14.83 8.30 3.00
N ALA A 21 -15.35 7.18 2.49
CA ALA A 21 -15.48 5.92 3.23
C ALA A 21 -14.87 4.78 2.42
N LEU A 22 -14.07 3.94 3.10
CA LEU A 22 -13.47 2.75 2.50
C LEU A 22 -14.35 1.53 2.77
N SER A 23 -14.49 0.66 1.77
CA SER A 23 -15.08 -0.66 1.98
C SER A 23 -14.04 -1.64 2.53
N ASP A 24 -14.48 -2.73 3.16
CA ASP A 24 -13.59 -3.82 3.59
C ASP A 24 -12.77 -4.39 2.42
N LYS A 25 -13.35 -4.37 1.21
CA LYS A 25 -12.66 -4.82 0.01
C LYS A 25 -11.48 -3.90 -0.34
N ASP A 26 -11.69 -2.59 -0.32
CA ASP A 26 -10.64 -1.60 -0.62
C ASP A 26 -9.47 -1.72 0.36
N VAL A 27 -9.79 -1.86 1.65
CA VAL A 27 -8.80 -2.03 2.72
C VAL A 27 -8.04 -3.35 2.55
N SER A 28 -8.76 -4.44 2.30
CA SER A 28 -8.14 -5.77 2.13
C SER A 28 -7.19 -5.82 0.93
N GLU A 29 -7.55 -5.16 -0.16
CA GLU A 29 -6.73 -5.07 -1.36
C GLU A 29 -5.44 -4.28 -1.11
N ALA A 30 -5.55 -3.08 -0.53
CA ALA A 30 -4.40 -2.26 -0.18
C ALA A 30 -3.46 -2.95 0.83
N LEU A 31 -4.00 -3.62 1.85
CA LEU A 31 -3.18 -4.38 2.81
C LEU A 31 -2.40 -5.52 2.13
N ARG A 32 -2.99 -6.14 1.12
CA ARG A 32 -2.32 -7.20 0.34
C ARG A 32 -1.16 -6.63 -0.47
N GLU A 33 -1.34 -5.46 -1.09
CA GLU A 33 -0.30 -4.76 -1.82
C GLU A 33 0.83 -4.28 -0.91
N ILE A 34 0.51 -3.73 0.26
CA ILE A 34 1.51 -3.32 1.27
C ILE A 34 2.36 -4.54 1.67
N ARG A 35 1.73 -5.69 1.91
CA ARG A 35 2.48 -6.92 2.24
C ARG A 35 3.46 -7.32 1.14
N VAL A 36 3.04 -7.24 -0.12
CA VAL A 36 3.92 -7.55 -1.26
C VAL A 36 5.08 -6.56 -1.34
N ALA A 37 4.81 -5.26 -1.21
CA ALA A 37 5.85 -4.22 -1.27
C ALA A 37 6.89 -4.39 -0.15
N LEU A 38 6.48 -4.78 1.06
CA LEU A 38 7.39 -5.03 2.18
C LEU A 38 8.24 -6.29 1.97
N LEU A 39 7.69 -7.35 1.38
CA LEU A 39 8.43 -8.57 1.05
C LEU A 39 9.47 -8.32 -0.05
N GLU A 40 9.12 -7.55 -1.08
CA GLU A 40 10.05 -7.18 -2.16
C GLU A 40 11.18 -6.24 -1.71
N ALA A 41 10.96 -5.50 -0.62
CA ALA A 41 11.96 -4.62 -0.04
C ALA A 41 12.87 -5.32 0.98
N ASP A 42 12.81 -6.65 1.07
CA ASP A 42 13.59 -7.49 2.00
C ASP A 42 13.46 -7.05 3.47
N VAL A 43 12.26 -6.64 3.91
CA VAL A 43 11.98 -6.14 5.28
C VAL A 43 11.70 -7.26 6.30
N ALA A 44 12.04 -8.52 5.98
CA ALA A 44 11.72 -9.71 6.78
C ALA A 44 12.76 -10.05 7.87
#